data_AF-A0A7J4EGZ2-F1
#
_entry.id   AF-A0A7J4EGZ2-F1
#
_cell.length_a   1.000
_cell.length_b   1.000
_cell.length_c   1.000
_cell.angle_alpha   90.00
_cell.angle_beta   90.00
_cell.angle_gamma   90.00
#
_symmetry.space_group_name_H-M   'P 1'
#
loop_
_entity.id
_entity.type
_entity.pdbx_description
1 polymer ?
#
loop_
_entity_poly.entity_id
_entity_poly.type
_entity_poly.pdbx_seq_one_letter_code
_entity_poly.pdbx_strand_id
1 'polypeptide(L)'
;MYPREHKVELVSEWYDEVKFNNDYDIVDITSFTKDAPRAYEIAERFRELGVTVVLGGIHSTIMPEEAKQHADAVVIGKLKKTGRDC
;
A
#
# COMPACT_ATOMS: atom_id res chain seq x y z
N MET A 1 8.53 3.83 9.70
CA MET A 1 9.73 3.03 10.04
C MET A 1 9.21 1.68 10.49
N TYR A 2 9.37 0.63 9.69
CA TYR A 2 9.07 -0.72 10.17
C TYR A 2 10.18 -1.10 11.17
N PRO A 3 9.85 -1.64 12.35
CA PRO A 3 10.86 -2.18 13.27
C PRO A 3 11.80 -3.13 12.52
N ARG A 4 13.09 -3.15 12.90
CA ARG A 4 14.14 -3.96 12.22
C ARG A 4 13.86 -5.46 12.17
N GLU A 5 12.86 -5.91 12.92
CA GLU A 5 12.42 -7.31 13.04
C GLU A 5 11.44 -7.73 11.94
N HIS A 6 10.87 -6.78 11.18
CA HIS A 6 9.98 -7.10 10.06
C HIS A 6 10.77 -7.24 8.76
N LYS A 7 10.51 -8.35 8.04
CA LYS A 7 10.97 -8.52 6.66
C LYS A 7 10.13 -7.62 5.76
N VAL A 8 10.79 -6.70 5.05
CA VAL A 8 10.15 -5.79 4.10
C VAL A 8 10.54 -6.19 2.69
N GLU A 9 9.54 -6.37 1.84
CA GLU A 9 9.70 -6.54 0.40
C GLU A 9 9.10 -5.32 -0.30
N LEU A 10 9.81 -4.77 -1.29
CA LEU A 10 9.32 -3.68 -2.11
C LEU A 10 9.06 -4.23 -3.52
N VAL A 11 7.82 -4.15 -3.96
CA VAL A 11 7.41 -4.57 -5.30
C VAL A 11 6.91 -3.35 -6.05
N SER A 12 7.38 -3.17 -7.29
CA SER A 12 6.85 -2.13 -8.17
C SER A 12 6.12 -2.78 -9.33
N GLU A 13 4.79 -2.60 -9.41
CA GLU A 13 3.99 -3.18 -10.49
C GLU A 13 4.43 -2.75 -11.90
N TRP A 14 5.18 -1.65 -12.02
CA TRP A 14 5.75 -1.19 -13.28
C TRP A 14 6.86 -2.09 -13.82
N TYR A 15 7.54 -2.82 -12.93
CA TYR A 15 8.74 -3.61 -13.25
C TYR A 15 8.60 -5.09 -12.85
N ASP A 16 7.77 -5.38 -11.84
CA ASP A 16 7.63 -6.68 -11.22
C ASP A 16 6.16 -7.12 -11.19
N GLU A 17 5.93 -8.43 -11.21
CA GLU A 17 4.60 -8.98 -10.98
C GLU A 17 4.27 -9.00 -9.48
N VAL A 18 3.05 -8.55 -9.13
CA VAL A 18 2.54 -8.66 -7.76
C VAL A 18 2.17 -10.10 -7.48
N LYS A 19 2.86 -10.71 -6.51
CA LYS A 19 2.55 -12.07 -6.04
C LYS A 19 1.44 -12.01 -5.01
N PHE A 20 0.26 -12.50 -5.40
CA PHE A 20 -0.89 -12.61 -4.50
C PHE A 20 -0.80 -13.92 -3.73
N ASN A 21 -0.33 -13.85 -2.49
CA ASN A 21 -0.34 -14.94 -1.53
C ASN A 21 -0.60 -14.39 -0.11
N ASN A 22 -0.76 -15.29 0.86
CA ASN A 22 -0.99 -14.94 2.26
C ASN A 22 0.29 -15.01 3.12
N ASP A 23 1.48 -14.88 2.50
CA ASP A 23 2.76 -14.82 3.23
C ASP A 23 3.01 -13.44 3.87
N TYR A 24 2.15 -12.46 3.59
CA TYR A 24 2.24 -11.10 4.08
C TYR A 24 1.24 -10.86 5.21
N ASP A 25 1.69 -10.32 6.34
CA ASP A 25 0.78 -9.87 7.40
C ASP A 25 0.10 -8.54 7.03
N ILE A 26 0.85 -7.65 6.38
CA ILE A 26 0.44 -6.28 6.02
C ILE A 26 1.01 -5.92 4.65
N VAL A 27 0.20 -5.28 3.80
CA VAL A 27 0.62 -4.68 2.53
C VAL A 27 0.31 -3.19 2.53
N ASP A 28 1.32 -2.37 2.20
CA ASP A 28 1.18 -0.93 1.96
C ASP A 28 1.23 -0.64 0.46
N ILE A 29 0.15 -0.08 -0.10
CA ILE A 29 0.01 0.23 -1.51
C ILE A 29 0.02 1.75 -1.67
N THR A 30 1.05 2.25 -2.33
CA THR A 30 1.17 3.68 -2.70
C THR A 30 0.86 3.87 -4.17
N SER A 31 -0.08 4.75 -4.50
CA SER A 31 -0.46 5.02 -5.90
C SER A 31 -0.55 6.51 -6.24
N PHE A 32 -0.37 6.80 -7.54
CA PHE A 32 -0.79 8.07 -8.13
C PHE A 32 -2.26 8.00 -8.53
N THR A 33 -2.91 9.16 -8.71
CA THR A 33 -4.34 9.24 -9.09
C THR A 33 -4.69 8.41 -10.33
N LYS A 34 -3.82 8.39 -11.35
CA LYS A 34 -4.04 7.58 -12.55
C LYS A 34 -4.03 6.07 -12.30
N ASP A 35 -3.35 5.63 -11.23
CA ASP A 35 -3.15 4.23 -10.88
C ASP A 35 -4.10 3.79 -9.76
N ALA A 36 -4.98 4.68 -9.28
CA ALA A 36 -5.87 4.40 -8.15
C ALA A 36 -6.83 3.22 -8.40
N PRO A 37 -7.50 3.09 -9.56
CA PRO A 37 -8.35 1.92 -9.82
C PRO A 37 -7.58 0.61 -9.72
N ARG A 38 -6.35 0.60 -10.26
CA ARG A 38 -5.49 -0.58 -10.21
C ARG A 38 -5.01 -0.88 -8.80
N ALA A 39 -4.67 0.13 -8.02
CA ALA A 39 -4.32 -0.01 -6.61
C ALA A 39 -5.47 -0.63 -5.80
N TYR A 40 -6.72 -0.27 -6.10
CA TYR A 40 -7.88 -0.85 -5.45
C TYR A 40 -8.09 -2.32 -5.83
N GLU A 41 -7.88 -2.70 -7.10
CA GLU A 41 -7.94 -4.11 -7.50
C GLU A 41 -6.91 -4.97 -6.76
N ILE A 42 -5.70 -4.45 -6.59
CA ILE A 42 -4.63 -5.13 -5.83
C ILE A 42 -5.02 -5.22 -4.35
N ALA A 43 -5.56 -4.13 -3.79
CA ALA A 43 -6.02 -4.07 -2.41
C ALA A 43 -7.09 -5.12 -2.12
N GLU A 44 -8.13 -5.21 -2.95
CA GLU A 44 -9.21 -6.20 -2.76
C GLU A 44 -8.68 -7.63 -2.82
N ARG A 45 -7.77 -7.94 -3.76
CA ARG A 45 -7.18 -9.28 -3.84
C ARG A 45 -6.41 -9.66 -2.57
N PHE A 46 -5.67 -8.74 -1.96
CA PHE A 46 -4.99 -9.02 -0.69
C PHE A 46 -5.97 -9.15 0.48
N ARG A 47 -7.03 -8.34 0.50
CA ARG A 47 -8.10 -8.47 1.52
C ARG A 47 -8.84 -9.80 1.41
N GLU A 48 -9.11 -10.29 0.20
CA GLU A 48 -9.68 -11.62 -0.03
C GLU A 48 -8.78 -12.74 0.52
N LEU A 49 -7.47 -12.52 0.57
CA LEU A 49 -6.49 -13.42 1.16
C LEU A 49 -6.35 -13.25 2.70
N GLY A 50 -7.11 -12.34 3.31
CA GLY A 50 -7.05 -12.04 4.74
C GLY A 50 -5.84 -11.19 5.16
N VAL A 51 -5.14 -10.58 4.21
CA VAL A 51 -3.99 -9.71 4.47
C VAL A 51 -4.47 -8.31 4.80
N THR A 52 -3.86 -7.68 5.81
CA THR A 52 -4.20 -6.29 6.17
C THR A 52 -3.68 -5.33 5.10
N VAL A 53 -4.54 -4.47 4.55
CA VAL A 53 -4.17 -3.52 3.50
C VAL A 53 -4.21 -2.08 3.99
N VAL A 54 -3.12 -1.36 3.71
CA VAL A 54 -2.98 0.07 3.94
C VAL A 54 -2.82 0.78 2.59
N LEU A 55 -3.65 1.78 2.32
CA LEU A 55 -3.53 2.62 1.12
C LEU A 55 -2.90 3.97 1.45
N GLY A 56 -1.94 4.39 0.63
CA GLY A 56 -1.24 5.66 0.75
C GLY A 56 -0.95 6.32 -0.60
N GLY A 57 -0.26 7.45 -0.55
CA GLY A 57 0.09 8.21 -1.75
C GLY A 57 -0.82 9.40 -2.00
N ILE A 58 -0.63 10.05 -3.15
CA ILE A 58 -1.27 11.33 -3.44
C ILE A 58 -2.78 11.17 -3.64
N HIS A 59 -3.22 10.07 -4.25
CA HIS A 59 -4.63 9.81 -4.46
C HIS A 59 -5.36 9.61 -3.14
N SER A 60 -4.88 8.69 -2.30
CA SER A 60 -5.46 8.41 -0.98
C SER A 60 -5.44 9.60 -0.04
N THR A 61 -4.49 10.53 -0.23
CA THR A 61 -4.46 11.81 0.50
C THR A 61 -5.57 12.77 0.05
N ILE A 62 -5.86 12.83 -1.25
CA ILE A 62 -6.87 13.74 -1.82
C ILE A 62 -8.27 13.16 -1.68
N MET A 63 -8.43 11.84 -1.83
CA MET A 63 -9.70 11.10 -1.83
C MET A 63 -9.73 10.02 -0.73
N PRO A 64 -9.58 10.38 0.56
CA PRO A 64 -9.43 9.40 1.64
C PRO A 64 -10.66 8.52 1.83
N GLU A 65 -11.87 9.09 1.72
CA GLU A 65 -13.13 8.35 1.89
C GLU A 65 -13.38 7.34 0.76
N GLU A 66 -12.91 7.63 -0.45
CA GLU A 66 -12.93 6.69 -1.58
C GLU A 66 -11.92 5.57 -1.33
N ALA A 67 -10.67 5.91 -1.02
CA ALA A 67 -9.63 4.93 -0.74
C ALA A 67 -9.99 4.02 0.44
N LYS A 68 -10.69 4.53 1.45
CA LYS A 68 -11.10 3.78 2.64
C LYS A 68 -12.07 2.64 2.33
N GLN A 69 -12.80 2.71 1.22
CA GLN A 69 -13.69 1.61 0.80
C GLN A 69 -12.90 0.34 0.42
N HIS A 70 -11.62 0.51 0.09
CA HIS A 70 -10.74 -0.53 -0.45
C HIS A 70 -9.62 -0.96 0.49
N ALA A 71 -9.53 -0.40 1.71
CA ALA A 71 -8.43 -0.70 2.62
C ALA A 71 -8.85 -0.67 4.10
N ASP A 72 -8.11 -1.42 4.92
CA ASP A 72 -8.28 -1.45 6.37
C ASP A 72 -7.81 -0.14 7.02
N ALA A 73 -6.84 0.54 6.40
CA ALA A 73 -6.42 1.88 6.79
C ALA A 73 -6.00 2.74 5.59
N VAL A 74 -6.10 4.06 5.75
CA VAL A 74 -5.65 5.04 4.77
C VAL A 74 -4.66 5.99 5.43
N VAL A 75 -3.49 6.16 4.81
CA VAL A 75 -2.48 7.14 5.23
C VAL A 75 -2.69 8.43 4.46
N ILE A 76 -3.07 9.49 5.19
CA ILE A 76 -3.28 10.83 4.63
C ILE A 76 -2.00 11.66 4.81
N GLY A 77 -1.57 12.31 3.74
CA GLY A 77 -0.42 13.21 3.75
C GLY A 77 0.86 12.56 3.22
N LYS A 78 1.94 13.34 3.18
CA LYS A 78 3.22 12.86 2.65
C LYS A 78 3.86 11.89 3.65
N LEU A 79 4.04 10.64 3.25
CA LEU A 79 5.06 9.78 3.85
C LEU A 79 6.42 10.44 3.60
N LYS A 80 6.92 11.22 4.57
CA LYS A 80 8.29 11.71 4.52
C LYS A 80 9.21 10.48 4.51
N LYS A 81 9.98 10.29 3.43
CA LYS A 81 11.22 9.52 3.48
C LYS A 81 12.18 10.25 4.43
N THR A 82 12.15 9.94 5.71
CA THR A 82 13.30 10.16 6.59
C THR A 82 14.08 8.85 6.67
N GLY A 83 14.84 8.63 5.60
CA GLY A 83 15.90 7.63 5.49
C GLY A 83 17.12 8.31 4.90
N ARG A 84 17.62 9.33 5.61
CA ARG A 84 18.95 9.88 5.40
C ARG A 84 19.37 10.59 6.69
N ASP A 85 19.54 9.79 7.74
CA ASP A 85 20.47 10.15 8.81
C ASP A 85 21.66 9.21 8.67
N CYS A 86 22.83 9.85 8.73
CA CYS A 86 24.16 9.35 8.48
C CYS A 86 24.61 8.27 9.47
#